data_AF-A0A3D3L196-F1
#
_entry.id   AF-A0A3D3L196-F1
#
_cell.length_a   1.000
_cell.length_b   1.000
_cell.length_c   1.000
_cell.angle_alpha   90.00
_cell.angle_beta   90.00
_cell.angle_gamma   90.00
#
_symmetry.space_group_name_H-M   'P 1'
#
loop_
_entity.id
_entity.type
_entity.pdbx_description
1 polymer ?
#
loop_
_entity_poly.entity_id
_entity_poly.type
_entity_poly.pdbx_seq_one_letter_code
_entity_poly.pdbx_strand_id
1 'polypeptide(L)'
;MNFQNKSTAILLAAVTVFILSIVISPEEGGFYLHFFRGLVLICVIWAFILFITSQKKNYSGKLMGDELKQVDLPKDSESDNELQDRYKYLLHSIFNTIRSINPDYQGAAYIIDHDKNGFTLQSATSNDFSGFVPHDQEILTTILKQKEVQVFRYNKNHDSWTQLFSKKTWRGSECILGIRIVNKDFSVGCLLMTVDHFSKTQERDREILFNLGDLLSLGIAKIQKIEELLADNSYQNRIFDLFNTVDIFSDEEVLYDAIQTLCHSLFSYDKFTIAMVDSSNKLPILKLVDGIKEDVDTGDTFSLDFSLHGKVIKDGILIRSRYWKNDYPEMGRFRKDEDFNLNFSAVLIVPILIKGISIGSIALERLTSRSYSSSDESLMEHLAFTVGHFLSWQEGYRKMHESAIHDGLTGLLNHRAFMDRFEDEVRRAIRFQQKHVLVVLDLDKFKRINDTHGHLYGDYVIKQIGKILQDSVRNIDVVARYGGEEFTIILVDTSQTHSLAVTQRIVNNIEKFKFSLDGINEKMTISAGMAEFPKDSDNIKVLIEKADKAMYKAKKLGGNNVVVCA
;
A
#
# COMPACT_ATOMS: atom_id res chain seq x y z
N MET A 1 23.89 35.61 9.32
CA MET A 1 23.21 35.59 8.00
C MET A 1 23.60 34.30 7.28
N ASN A 2 22.66 33.36 7.15
CA ASN A 2 22.90 31.96 6.74
C ASN A 2 23.57 31.84 5.36
N PHE A 3 24.52 30.91 5.25
CA PHE A 3 25.23 30.59 4.00
C PHE A 3 24.26 30.16 2.87
N GLN A 4 23.14 29.53 3.22
CA GLN A 4 22.03 29.20 2.31
C GLN A 4 21.38 30.43 1.67
N ASN A 5 21.28 31.56 2.36
CA ASN A 5 20.69 32.78 1.79
C ASN A 5 21.64 33.46 0.80
N LYS A 6 22.96 33.24 0.91
CA LYS A 6 23.94 33.77 -0.04
C LYS A 6 24.00 32.95 -1.32
N SER A 7 23.99 31.61 -1.22
CA SER A 7 24.04 30.73 -2.40
C SER A 7 22.76 30.78 -3.24
N THR A 8 21.60 30.86 -2.59
CA THR A 8 20.31 31.07 -3.27
C THR A 8 20.22 32.44 -3.95
N ALA A 9 20.71 33.50 -3.30
CA ALA A 9 20.75 34.84 -3.90
C ALA A 9 21.66 34.91 -5.14
N ILE A 10 22.82 34.24 -5.12
CA ILE A 10 23.74 34.18 -6.28
C ILE A 10 23.09 33.42 -7.45
N LEU A 11 22.40 32.32 -7.17
CA LEU A 11 21.70 31.54 -8.20
C LEU A 11 20.55 32.35 -8.82
N LEU A 12 19.73 33.01 -7.99
CA LEU A 12 18.64 33.88 -8.47
C LEU A 12 19.17 35.04 -9.31
N ALA A 13 20.25 35.69 -8.90
CA ALA A 13 20.88 36.76 -9.68
C ALA A 13 21.39 36.25 -11.04
N ALA A 14 22.04 35.08 -11.07
CA ALA A 14 22.56 34.50 -12.31
C ALA A 14 21.44 34.10 -13.30
N VAL A 15 20.35 33.50 -12.80
CA VAL A 15 19.17 33.16 -13.60
C VAL A 15 18.48 34.42 -14.13
N THR A 16 18.40 35.49 -13.32
CA THR A 16 17.78 36.76 -13.73
C THR A 16 18.60 37.44 -14.84
N VAL A 17 19.94 37.43 -14.74
CA VAL A 17 20.82 37.94 -15.80
C VAL A 17 20.70 37.12 -17.09
N PHE A 18 20.57 35.79 -16.98
CA PHE A 18 20.37 34.93 -18.14
C PHE A 18 19.04 35.23 -18.85
N ILE A 19 17.93 35.35 -18.11
CA ILE A 19 16.62 35.69 -18.67
C ILE A 19 16.65 37.09 -19.32
N LEU A 20 17.28 38.08 -18.69
CA LEU A 20 17.44 39.42 -19.27
C LEU A 20 18.28 39.39 -20.56
N SER A 21 19.30 38.52 -20.66
CA SER A 21 20.12 38.37 -21.87
C SER A 21 19.39 37.72 -23.06
N ILE A 22 18.31 37.00 -22.79
CA ILE A 22 17.41 36.40 -23.79
C ILE A 22 16.36 37.42 -24.22
N VAL A 23 15.79 38.17 -23.27
CA VAL A 23 14.66 39.09 -23.51
C VAL A 23 15.07 40.41 -24.19
N ILE A 24 16.27 40.93 -23.94
CA ILE A 24 16.64 42.30 -24.37
C ILE A 24 17.11 42.39 -25.84
N SER A 25 17.45 41.29 -26.51
CA SER A 25 17.86 41.37 -27.93
C SER A 25 17.53 40.07 -28.68
N PRO A 26 16.34 39.98 -29.31
CA PRO A 26 15.93 38.75 -29.95
C PRO A 26 16.73 38.42 -31.23
N GLU A 27 17.15 39.39 -32.06
CA GLU A 27 17.43 39.02 -33.46
C GLU A 27 18.59 39.70 -34.24
N GLU A 28 19.45 40.56 -33.68
CA GLU A 28 20.60 41.11 -34.46
C GLU A 28 21.92 41.18 -33.67
N GLY A 29 22.41 40.02 -33.20
CA GLY A 29 23.69 39.92 -32.49
C GLY A 29 24.74 39.17 -33.30
N GLY A 30 25.82 39.85 -33.72
CA GLY A 30 27.00 39.19 -34.29
C GLY A 30 27.64 38.16 -33.35
N PHE A 31 28.59 37.35 -33.85
CA PHE A 31 29.24 36.22 -33.16
C PHE A 31 29.56 36.45 -31.67
N TYR A 32 29.99 37.66 -31.29
CA TYR A 32 30.28 38.04 -29.91
C TYR A 32 29.09 37.93 -28.94
N LEU A 33 27.86 38.17 -29.40
CA LEU A 33 26.66 38.06 -28.57
C LEU A 33 26.30 36.60 -28.29
N HIS A 34 26.43 35.72 -29.28
CA HIS A 34 26.27 34.27 -29.09
C HIS A 34 27.36 33.68 -28.19
N PHE A 35 28.60 34.15 -28.33
CA PHE A 35 29.69 33.78 -27.45
C PHE A 35 29.41 34.21 -25.99
N PHE A 36 28.92 35.44 -25.80
CA PHE A 36 28.55 35.94 -24.47
C PHE A 36 27.40 35.12 -23.84
N ARG A 37 26.38 34.75 -24.63
CA ARG A 37 25.28 33.87 -24.17
C ARG A 37 25.80 32.49 -23.74
N GLY A 38 26.73 31.91 -24.49
CA GLY A 38 27.39 30.66 -24.13
C GLY A 38 28.15 30.77 -22.81
N LEU A 39 28.86 31.89 -22.59
CA LEU A 39 29.62 32.14 -21.37
C LEU A 39 28.70 32.28 -20.15
N VAL A 40 27.57 33.00 -20.28
CA VAL A 40 26.57 33.12 -19.22
C VAL A 40 25.95 31.75 -18.88
N LEU A 41 25.64 30.92 -19.89
CA LEU A 41 25.12 29.57 -19.69
C LEU A 41 26.10 28.71 -18.87
N ILE A 42 27.39 28.76 -19.20
CA ILE A 42 28.45 28.05 -18.47
C ILE A 42 28.52 28.54 -17.02
N CYS A 43 28.43 29.86 -16.78
CA CYS A 43 28.42 30.41 -15.43
C CYS A 43 27.20 29.95 -14.61
N VAL A 44 26.00 29.84 -15.22
CA VAL A 44 24.79 29.33 -14.56
C VAL A 44 24.95 27.84 -14.21
N ILE A 45 25.43 27.03 -15.14
CA ILE A 45 25.70 25.60 -14.90
C ILE A 45 26.73 25.44 -13.76
N TRP A 46 27.79 26.25 -13.77
CA TRP A 46 28.81 26.20 -12.72
C TRP A 46 28.29 26.64 -11.35
N ALA A 47 27.45 27.69 -11.29
CA ALA A 47 26.78 28.11 -10.07
C ALA A 47 25.83 27.02 -9.54
N PHE A 48 25.15 26.29 -10.43
CA PHE A 48 24.28 25.17 -10.06
C PHE A 48 25.08 23.98 -9.50
N ILE A 49 26.23 23.66 -10.10
CA ILE A 49 27.16 22.63 -9.57
C ILE A 49 27.69 23.04 -8.18
N LEU A 50 28.05 24.32 -7.98
CA LEU A 50 28.45 24.84 -6.67
C LEU A 50 27.32 24.77 -5.64
N PHE A 51 26.08 25.01 -6.05
CA PHE A 51 24.91 24.86 -5.19
C PHE A 51 24.70 23.40 -4.76
N ILE A 52 24.75 22.46 -5.70
CA ILE A 52 24.63 21.02 -5.39
C ILE A 52 25.77 20.54 -4.49
N THR A 53 27.01 20.93 -4.79
CA THR A 53 28.18 20.53 -3.98
C THR A 53 28.17 21.17 -2.60
N SER A 54 27.65 22.40 -2.45
CA SER A 54 27.41 23.03 -1.15
C SER A 54 26.34 22.29 -0.34
N GLN A 55 25.26 21.83 -0.97
CA GLN A 55 24.27 20.99 -0.30
C GLN A 55 24.91 19.65 0.12
N LYS A 56 25.72 19.04 -0.76
CA LYS A 56 26.44 17.79 -0.46
C LYS A 56 27.44 17.93 0.70
N LYS A 57 28.10 19.08 0.85
CA LYS A 57 28.97 19.39 2.02
C LYS A 57 28.17 19.56 3.33
N ASN A 58 26.95 20.09 3.27
CA ASN A 58 26.07 20.15 4.44
C ASN A 58 25.48 18.77 4.81
N TYR A 59 25.33 17.86 3.85
CA TYR A 59 24.96 16.46 4.10
C TYR A 59 26.15 15.60 4.56
N SER A 60 27.35 15.87 4.06
CA SER A 60 28.58 15.14 4.44
C SER A 60 29.23 15.65 5.72
N GLY A 61 28.93 16.88 6.16
CA GLY A 61 29.47 17.47 7.39
C GLY A 61 28.72 17.09 8.68
N LYS A 62 27.71 16.22 8.59
CA LYS A 62 26.95 15.72 9.75
C LYS A 62 27.08 14.21 9.96
N LEU A 63 27.97 13.55 9.24
CA LEU A 63 28.27 12.12 9.36
C LEU A 63 29.78 11.92 9.33
N MET A 64 30.40 11.98 10.52
CA MET A 64 31.44 11.07 11.03
C MET A 64 32.21 11.76 12.16
N GLY A 65 32.17 11.14 13.34
CA GLY A 65 32.99 11.50 14.50
C GLY A 65 32.20 12.03 15.69
N ASP A 66 31.33 11.20 16.28
CA ASP A 66 31.39 10.79 17.70
C ASP A 66 30.05 10.21 18.17
N GLU A 67 30.17 9.09 18.89
CA GLU A 67 29.13 8.29 19.55
C GLU A 67 28.07 7.60 18.64
N LEU A 68 28.40 6.36 18.28
CA LEU A 68 27.44 5.26 18.25
C LEU A 68 26.75 5.15 19.63
N LYS A 69 25.69 5.93 19.84
CA LYS A 69 24.57 5.47 20.67
C LYS A 69 23.54 4.92 19.70
N GLN A 70 23.13 3.69 19.93
CA GLN A 70 21.86 3.17 19.44
C GLN A 70 20.83 4.28 19.67
N VAL A 71 20.33 4.89 18.60
CA VAL A 71 19.04 5.55 18.66
C VAL A 71 18.07 4.38 18.65
N ASP A 72 17.76 3.89 19.84
CA ASP A 72 16.56 3.12 20.05
C ASP A 72 15.42 3.99 19.47
N LEU A 73 14.78 3.48 18.43
CA LEU A 73 13.47 3.97 18.01
C LEU A 73 12.60 4.02 19.27
N PRO A 74 11.79 5.08 19.50
CA PRO A 74 10.90 5.09 20.64
C PRO A 74 10.05 3.84 20.53
N LYS A 75 10.21 2.90 21.47
CA LYS A 75 9.22 1.84 21.67
C LYS A 75 7.87 2.54 21.79
N ASP A 76 6.80 2.00 21.21
CA ASP A 76 5.46 2.62 21.25
C ASP A 76 5.09 3.13 22.68
N SER A 77 5.64 2.49 23.73
CA SER A 77 5.58 2.93 25.14
C SER A 77 6.14 4.32 25.48
N GLU A 78 7.11 4.87 24.75
CA GLU A 78 7.68 6.22 25.01
C GLU A 78 6.73 7.32 24.54
N SER A 79 6.01 7.11 23.43
CA SER A 79 5.05 8.09 22.91
C SER A 79 3.77 8.16 23.76
N ASP A 80 3.28 7.02 24.23
CA ASP A 80 2.17 6.93 25.18
C ASP A 80 2.53 7.58 26.52
N ASN A 81 3.77 7.37 27.01
CA ASN A 81 4.26 8.04 28.20
C ASN A 81 4.32 9.56 28.02
N GLU A 82 4.73 10.06 26.85
CA GLU A 82 4.80 11.49 26.56
C GLU A 82 3.40 12.16 26.51
N LEU A 83 2.41 11.50 25.89
CA LEU A 83 1.02 11.98 25.86
C LEU A 83 0.39 11.96 27.26
N GLN A 84 0.62 10.88 28.03
CA GLN A 84 0.14 10.77 29.40
C GLN A 84 0.78 11.83 30.30
N ASP A 85 2.05 12.13 30.12
CA ASP A 85 2.75 13.18 30.85
C ASP A 85 2.19 14.55 30.47
N ARG A 86 1.93 14.83 29.18
CA ARG A 86 1.26 16.07 28.74
C ARG A 86 -0.11 16.25 29.39
N TYR A 87 -0.90 15.19 29.52
CA TYR A 87 -2.18 15.22 30.23
C TYR A 87 -2.01 15.52 31.73
N LYS A 88 -1.05 14.87 32.40
CA LYS A 88 -0.72 15.17 33.81
C LYS A 88 -0.27 16.61 34.00
N TYR A 89 0.57 17.14 33.09
CA TYR A 89 1.01 18.54 33.11
C TYR A 89 -0.15 19.52 32.94
N LEU A 90 -1.12 19.22 32.08
CA LEU A 90 -2.32 20.03 31.90
C LEU A 90 -3.13 20.10 33.20
N LEU A 91 -3.43 18.95 33.81
CA LEU A 91 -4.14 18.89 35.10
C LEU A 91 -3.36 19.62 36.20
N HIS A 92 -2.06 19.38 36.29
CA HIS A 92 -1.18 20.03 37.27
C HIS A 92 -1.19 21.57 37.11
N SER A 93 -1.16 22.07 35.87
CA SER A 93 -1.19 23.51 35.58
C SER A 93 -2.51 24.15 36.00
N ILE A 94 -3.63 23.46 35.76
CA ILE A 94 -4.97 23.92 36.20
C ILE A 94 -5.04 23.99 37.72
N PHE A 95 -4.64 22.91 38.41
CA PHE A 95 -4.71 22.86 39.87
C PHE A 95 -3.76 23.84 40.56
N ASN A 96 -2.57 24.07 39.99
CA ASN A 96 -1.67 25.12 40.46
C ASN A 96 -2.26 26.51 40.26
N THR A 97 -2.98 26.72 39.16
CA THR A 97 -3.67 27.99 38.91
C THR A 97 -4.78 28.22 39.93
N ILE A 98 -5.63 27.20 40.20
CA ILE A 98 -6.67 27.24 41.24
C ILE A 98 -6.07 27.63 42.61
N ARG A 99 -4.97 26.96 43.00
CA ARG A 99 -4.30 27.21 44.28
C ARG A 99 -3.60 28.58 44.35
N SER A 100 -3.11 29.08 43.23
CA SER A 100 -2.46 30.40 43.15
C SER A 100 -3.46 31.55 43.21
N ILE A 101 -4.69 31.32 42.74
CA ILE A 101 -5.78 32.30 42.85
C ILE A 101 -6.22 32.44 44.30
N ASN A 102 -6.44 31.31 44.99
CA ASN A 102 -6.71 31.30 46.41
C ASN A 102 -6.21 29.98 47.03
N PRO A 103 -5.30 30.04 48.02
CA PRO A 103 -4.78 28.85 48.70
C PRO A 103 -5.86 27.99 49.38
N ASP A 104 -7.01 28.57 49.71
CA ASP A 104 -8.14 27.88 50.34
C ASP A 104 -9.00 27.08 49.33
N TYR A 105 -8.80 27.29 48.03
CA TYR A 105 -9.55 26.54 47.00
C TYR A 105 -8.98 25.14 46.83
N GLN A 106 -9.86 24.15 46.88
CA GLN A 106 -9.53 22.77 46.53
C GLN A 106 -10.23 22.38 45.24
N GLY A 107 -9.49 21.82 44.29
CA GLY A 107 -10.01 21.36 43.01
C GLY A 107 -9.95 19.84 42.85
N ALA A 108 -10.87 19.31 42.05
CA ALA A 108 -10.84 17.91 41.60
C ALA A 108 -11.37 17.79 40.18
N ALA A 109 -10.78 16.89 39.39
CA ALA A 109 -11.24 16.58 38.04
C ALA A 109 -11.68 15.12 37.96
N TYR A 110 -12.92 14.90 37.56
CA TYR A 110 -13.52 13.58 37.38
C TYR A 110 -13.83 13.35 35.91
N ILE A 111 -13.55 12.15 35.41
CA ILE A 111 -13.89 11.71 34.05
C ILE A 111 -14.82 10.51 34.14
N ILE A 112 -15.74 10.38 33.17
CA ILE A 112 -16.67 9.25 33.07
C ILE A 112 -15.89 7.97 32.81
N ASP A 113 -16.16 6.94 33.62
CA ASP A 113 -15.60 5.60 33.52
C ASP A 113 -16.73 4.63 33.13
N HIS A 114 -16.76 4.25 31.84
CA HIS A 114 -17.80 3.38 31.28
C HIS A 114 -17.68 1.94 31.78
N ASP A 115 -16.47 1.47 32.11
CA ASP A 115 -16.23 0.10 32.56
C ASP A 115 -16.71 -0.11 34.00
N LYS A 116 -16.53 0.91 34.86
CA LYS A 116 -16.96 0.88 36.27
C LYS A 116 -18.34 1.49 36.51
N ASN A 117 -18.98 2.02 35.47
CA ASN A 117 -20.30 2.66 35.54
C ASN A 117 -20.34 3.82 36.57
N GLY A 118 -19.43 4.79 36.42
CA GLY A 118 -19.34 5.93 37.31
C GLY A 118 -18.31 6.97 36.86
N PHE A 119 -17.69 7.64 37.83
CA PHE A 119 -16.73 8.71 37.63
C PHE A 119 -15.43 8.38 38.37
N THR A 120 -14.31 8.43 37.66
CA THR A 120 -12.99 8.19 38.23
C THR A 120 -12.23 9.50 38.39
N LEU A 121 -11.69 9.72 39.59
CA LEU A 121 -10.87 10.89 39.90
C LEU A 121 -9.56 10.83 39.12
N GLN A 122 -9.29 11.84 38.31
CA GLN A 122 -8.05 11.94 37.54
C GLN A 122 -6.93 12.60 38.34
N SER A 123 -7.27 13.69 39.04
CA SER A 123 -6.35 14.42 39.92
C SER A 123 -7.14 15.39 40.81
N ALA A 124 -6.57 15.71 41.96
CA ALA A 124 -7.12 16.65 42.92
C ALA A 124 -6.02 17.40 43.66
N THR A 125 -6.35 18.56 44.23
CA THR A 125 -5.46 19.32 45.12
C THR A 125 -5.49 18.81 46.57
N SER A 126 -6.47 17.98 46.93
CA SER A 126 -6.65 17.41 48.27
C SER A 126 -7.00 15.92 48.19
N ASN A 127 -6.60 15.17 49.21
CA ASN A 127 -6.96 13.75 49.37
C ASN A 127 -8.39 13.56 49.91
N ASP A 128 -9.11 14.65 50.16
CA ASP A 128 -10.48 14.61 50.68
C ASP A 128 -11.48 14.04 49.64
N PHE A 129 -11.17 14.16 48.35
CA PHE A 129 -12.03 13.69 47.27
C PHE A 129 -12.01 12.17 47.11
N SER A 130 -13.18 11.57 46.88
CA SER A 130 -13.31 10.13 46.62
C SER A 130 -12.64 9.74 45.30
N GLY A 131 -11.87 8.66 45.29
CA GLY A 131 -11.20 8.19 44.06
C GLY A 131 -12.16 7.71 42.97
N PHE A 132 -13.36 7.26 43.35
CA PHE A 132 -14.42 6.83 42.46
C PHE A 132 -15.78 7.26 43.01
N VAL A 133 -16.68 7.67 42.13
CA VAL A 133 -18.04 8.11 42.46
C VAL A 133 -19.03 7.41 41.52
N PRO A 134 -20.08 6.75 42.04
CA PRO A 134 -21.06 6.06 41.17
C PRO A 134 -21.83 7.00 40.24
N HIS A 135 -22.36 6.48 39.13
CA HIS A 135 -23.04 7.29 38.10
C HIS A 135 -24.35 7.96 38.59
N ASP A 136 -24.99 7.46 39.64
CA ASP A 136 -26.23 8.00 40.21
C ASP A 136 -26.02 9.27 41.06
N GLN A 137 -24.78 9.75 41.19
CA GLN A 137 -24.46 10.93 41.98
C GLN A 137 -25.03 12.22 41.35
N GLU A 138 -25.88 12.90 42.12
CA GLU A 138 -26.73 14.00 41.63
C GLU A 138 -25.95 15.27 41.22
N ILE A 139 -24.86 15.61 41.92
CA ILE A 139 -24.09 16.83 41.67
C ILE A 139 -23.36 16.72 40.33
N LEU A 140 -22.62 15.63 40.11
CA LEU A 140 -21.86 15.39 38.87
C LEU A 140 -22.80 15.25 37.67
N THR A 141 -23.88 14.48 37.81
CA THR A 141 -24.88 14.32 36.73
C THR A 141 -25.60 15.63 36.38
N THR A 142 -25.83 16.51 37.37
CA THR A 142 -26.37 17.86 37.12
C THR A 142 -25.37 18.74 36.39
N ILE A 143 -24.09 18.71 36.78
CA ILE A 143 -23.02 19.50 36.12
C ILE A 143 -22.88 19.10 34.65
N LEU A 144 -22.86 17.80 34.33
CA LEU A 144 -22.73 17.31 32.96
C LEU A 144 -23.81 17.86 32.00
N LYS A 145 -25.04 18.07 32.51
CA LYS A 145 -26.18 18.54 31.72
C LYS A 145 -26.17 20.05 31.46
N GLN A 146 -25.41 20.81 32.24
CA GLN A 146 -25.43 22.27 32.22
C GLN A 146 -24.19 22.85 31.52
N LYS A 147 -24.37 23.93 30.76
CA LYS A 147 -23.24 24.61 30.09
C LYS A 147 -22.51 25.59 31.00
N GLU A 148 -23.20 26.12 32.00
CA GLU A 148 -22.69 27.14 32.92
C GLU A 148 -22.20 26.51 34.23
N VAL A 149 -21.36 27.26 34.96
CA VAL A 149 -20.87 26.85 36.27
C VAL A 149 -22.04 26.69 37.25
N GLN A 150 -22.19 25.48 37.77
CA GLN A 150 -23.20 25.16 38.77
C GLN A 150 -22.63 25.33 40.17
N VAL A 151 -23.47 25.81 41.10
CA VAL A 151 -23.08 26.04 42.49
C VAL A 151 -23.98 25.25 43.43
N PHE A 152 -23.38 24.34 44.19
CA PHE A 152 -24.08 23.49 45.15
C PHE A 152 -23.65 23.88 46.56
N ARG A 153 -24.61 24.15 47.44
CA ARG A 153 -24.35 24.50 48.84
C ARG A 153 -24.51 23.26 49.72
N TYR A 154 -23.64 23.10 50.71
CA TYR A 154 -23.65 21.94 51.59
C TYR A 154 -25.01 21.76 52.30
N ASN A 155 -25.58 22.85 52.82
CA ASN A 155 -26.83 22.85 53.59
C ASN A 155 -28.09 22.39 52.83
N LYS A 156 -28.02 22.25 51.50
CA LYS A 156 -29.14 21.77 50.67
C LYS A 156 -28.93 20.36 50.14
N ASN A 157 -27.70 19.84 50.17
CA ASN A 157 -27.29 18.65 49.42
C ASN A 157 -26.48 17.66 50.28
N HIS A 158 -26.82 17.52 51.56
CA HIS A 158 -26.01 16.77 52.53
C HIS A 158 -25.64 15.34 52.08
N ASP A 159 -26.60 14.58 51.57
CA ASP A 159 -26.40 13.17 51.20
C ASP A 159 -25.45 13.02 50.01
N SER A 160 -25.63 13.87 48.98
CA SER A 160 -24.82 13.86 47.75
C SER A 160 -23.35 14.25 47.98
N TRP A 161 -23.04 14.98 49.06
CA TRP A 161 -21.65 15.34 49.41
C TRP A 161 -20.89 14.18 50.05
N THR A 162 -21.55 13.30 50.82
CA THR A 162 -20.89 12.18 51.51
C THR A 162 -20.29 11.14 50.55
N GLN A 163 -20.79 11.08 49.33
CA GLN A 163 -20.28 10.19 48.28
C GLN A 163 -19.06 10.80 47.53
N LEU A 164 -18.99 12.14 47.45
CA LEU A 164 -17.90 12.87 46.78
C LEU A 164 -16.63 13.01 47.63
N PHE A 165 -16.76 12.88 48.95
CA PHE A 165 -15.65 13.07 49.89
C PHE A 165 -15.48 11.88 50.84
N SER A 166 -14.23 11.44 51.02
CA SER A 166 -13.90 10.19 51.71
C SER A 166 -13.88 10.30 53.24
N LYS A 167 -13.59 11.49 53.81
CA LYS A 167 -13.79 11.87 55.23
C LYS A 167 -13.46 13.35 55.47
N LYS A 168 -14.48 14.21 55.60
CA LYS A 168 -14.31 15.63 55.95
C LYS A 168 -15.45 16.10 56.87
N THR A 169 -15.12 16.91 57.87
CA THR A 169 -16.10 17.54 58.77
C THR A 169 -16.46 18.93 58.24
N TRP A 170 -17.75 19.16 58.03
CA TRP A 170 -18.27 20.39 57.42
C TRP A 170 -18.80 21.36 58.48
N ARG A 171 -18.55 22.67 58.30
CA ARG A 171 -18.97 23.76 59.19
C ARG A 171 -20.35 24.32 58.83
N GLY A 172 -20.88 24.00 57.64
CA GLY A 172 -22.25 24.31 57.22
C GLY A 172 -22.37 25.39 56.13
N SER A 173 -21.29 26.11 55.83
CA SER A 173 -21.27 27.26 54.90
C SER A 173 -20.62 26.97 53.54
N GLU A 174 -20.07 25.78 53.37
CA GLU A 174 -19.27 25.36 52.22
C GLU A 174 -20.10 25.23 50.94
N CYS A 175 -19.44 25.43 49.80
CA CYS A 175 -20.04 25.21 48.49
C CYS A 175 -19.07 24.57 47.50
N ILE A 176 -19.63 23.87 46.52
CA ILE A 176 -18.94 23.30 45.37
C ILE A 176 -19.37 24.09 44.14
N LEU A 177 -18.40 24.58 43.40
CA LEU A 177 -18.58 25.05 42.04
C LEU A 177 -18.14 23.94 41.10
N GLY A 178 -18.92 23.71 40.05
CA GLY A 178 -18.64 22.65 39.08
C GLY A 178 -18.92 23.10 37.66
N ILE A 179 -18.03 22.72 36.75
CA ILE A 179 -18.19 22.91 35.31
C ILE A 179 -17.95 21.60 34.58
N ARG A 180 -18.72 21.34 33.52
CA ARG A 180 -18.50 20.17 32.67
C ARG A 180 -17.21 20.31 31.86
N ILE A 181 -16.55 19.18 31.64
CA ILE A 181 -15.46 19.04 30.69
C ILE A 181 -16.05 18.48 29.40
N VAL A 182 -15.78 19.10 28.28
CA VAL A 182 -16.38 18.77 26.98
C VAL A 182 -15.32 18.32 26.00
N ASN A 183 -15.64 17.32 25.18
CA ASN A 183 -14.83 16.90 24.04
C ASN A 183 -15.75 16.58 22.85
N LYS A 184 -15.51 17.19 21.68
CA LYS A 184 -16.34 17.05 20.47
C LYS A 184 -17.84 17.13 20.78
N ASP A 185 -18.23 18.13 21.57
CA ASP A 185 -19.59 18.41 22.07
C ASP A 185 -20.20 17.44 23.11
N PHE A 186 -19.52 16.34 23.43
CA PHE A 186 -19.92 15.41 24.48
C PHE A 186 -19.31 15.79 25.83
N SER A 187 -20.09 15.65 26.90
CA SER A 187 -19.58 15.88 28.26
C SER A 187 -18.81 14.64 28.71
N VAL A 188 -17.50 14.77 28.91
CA VAL A 188 -16.60 13.66 29.25
C VAL A 188 -16.28 13.61 30.74
N GLY A 189 -16.62 14.67 31.49
CA GLY A 189 -16.35 14.74 32.92
C GLY A 189 -16.71 16.08 33.54
N CYS A 190 -16.20 16.33 34.75
CA CYS A 190 -16.44 17.53 35.52
C CYS A 190 -15.15 18.04 36.17
N LEU A 191 -14.97 19.37 36.19
CA LEU A 191 -14.00 20.06 37.02
C LEU A 191 -14.73 20.70 38.20
N LEU A 192 -14.31 20.37 39.41
CA LEU A 192 -14.87 20.85 40.67
C LEU A 192 -13.91 21.78 41.37
N MET A 193 -14.47 22.74 42.12
CA MET A 193 -13.77 23.63 43.03
C MET A 193 -14.59 23.82 44.31
N THR A 194 -14.02 23.57 45.48
CA THR A 194 -14.67 23.80 46.78
C THR A 194 -14.28 25.16 47.35
N VAL A 195 -15.24 25.82 47.99
CA VAL A 195 -15.04 27.10 48.69
C VAL A 195 -15.66 27.02 50.09
N ASP A 196 -14.92 27.47 51.10
CA ASP A 196 -15.30 27.35 52.52
C ASP A 196 -16.58 28.12 52.91
N HIS A 197 -16.91 29.19 52.18
CA HIS A 197 -18.10 29.97 52.47
C HIS A 197 -18.73 30.55 51.20
N PHE A 198 -20.03 30.28 50.99
CA PHE A 198 -20.79 30.81 49.83
C PHE A 198 -20.84 32.35 49.73
N SER A 199 -20.58 33.09 50.82
CA SER A 199 -20.55 34.56 50.81
C SER A 199 -19.26 35.10 50.19
N LYS A 200 -18.23 34.25 50.08
CA LYS A 200 -16.95 34.56 49.42
C LYS A 200 -16.96 34.25 47.92
N THR A 201 -17.96 33.52 47.39
CA THR A 201 -18.03 33.23 45.96
C THR A 201 -18.46 34.47 45.20
N GLN A 202 -17.52 35.08 44.49
CA GLN A 202 -17.77 36.21 43.60
C GLN A 202 -18.11 35.70 42.19
N GLU A 203 -18.72 36.55 41.37
CA GLU A 203 -18.95 36.28 39.95
C GLU A 203 -17.63 35.96 39.23
N ARG A 204 -16.56 36.64 39.65
CA ARG A 204 -15.16 36.36 39.27
C ARG A 204 -14.75 34.90 39.46
N ASP A 205 -15.13 34.23 40.56
CA ASP A 205 -14.72 32.83 40.80
C ASP A 205 -15.40 31.86 39.83
N ARG A 206 -16.64 32.18 39.43
CA ARG A 206 -17.36 31.41 38.41
C ARG A 206 -16.72 31.59 37.05
N GLU A 207 -16.38 32.83 36.68
CA GLU A 207 -15.69 33.11 35.41
C GLU A 207 -14.33 32.41 35.34
N ILE A 208 -13.56 32.41 36.43
CA ILE A 208 -12.29 31.68 36.49
C ILE A 208 -12.52 30.19 36.31
N LEU A 209 -13.44 29.58 37.06
CA LEU A 209 -13.70 28.14 36.92
C LEU A 209 -14.20 27.79 35.51
N PHE A 210 -15.03 28.64 34.92
CA PHE A 210 -15.47 28.50 33.54
C PHE A 210 -14.27 28.49 32.57
N ASN A 211 -13.40 29.50 32.65
CA ASN A 211 -12.21 29.60 31.81
C ASN A 211 -11.25 28.40 32.01
N LEU A 212 -11.09 27.93 33.25
CA LEU A 212 -10.27 26.74 33.53
C LEU A 212 -10.90 25.45 32.99
N GLY A 213 -12.22 25.31 33.08
CA GLY A 213 -12.96 24.19 32.48
C GLY A 213 -12.86 24.19 30.94
N ASP A 214 -12.92 25.37 30.33
CA ASP A 214 -12.76 25.53 28.88
C ASP A 214 -11.33 25.21 28.44
N LEU A 215 -10.32 25.72 29.16
CA LEU A 215 -8.90 25.39 28.93
C LEU A 215 -8.63 23.88 29.07
N LEU A 216 -9.24 23.21 30.07
CA LEU A 216 -9.13 21.76 30.23
C LEU A 216 -9.74 21.02 29.03
N SER A 217 -10.95 21.45 28.63
CA SER A 217 -11.69 20.87 27.50
C SER A 217 -10.90 21.01 26.19
N LEU A 218 -10.39 22.21 25.90
CA LEU A 218 -9.53 22.49 24.75
C LEU A 218 -8.22 21.71 24.78
N GLY A 219 -7.58 21.62 25.96
CA GLY A 219 -6.34 20.87 26.14
C GLY A 219 -6.52 19.38 25.89
N ILE A 220 -7.60 18.79 26.39
CA ILE A 220 -7.96 17.39 26.12
C ILE A 220 -8.19 17.16 24.63
N ALA A 221 -9.01 18.00 24.00
CA ALA A 221 -9.27 17.90 22.56
C ALA A 221 -7.99 18.01 21.73
N LYS A 222 -7.05 18.88 22.13
CA LYS A 222 -5.76 19.03 21.45
C LYS A 222 -4.85 17.82 21.64
N ILE A 223 -4.77 17.26 22.86
CA ILE A 223 -3.98 16.05 23.12
C ILE A 223 -4.51 14.89 22.29
N GLN A 224 -5.83 14.68 22.27
CA GLN A 224 -6.44 13.67 21.42
C GLN A 224 -6.15 13.92 19.94
N LYS A 225 -6.15 15.18 19.49
CA LYS A 225 -5.81 15.48 18.10
C LYS A 225 -4.35 15.16 17.76
N ILE A 226 -3.43 15.34 18.70
CA ILE A 226 -2.03 14.96 18.53
C ILE A 226 -1.90 13.43 18.49
N GLU A 227 -2.61 12.72 19.37
CA GLU A 227 -2.67 11.26 19.36
C GLU A 227 -3.16 10.73 18.00
N GLU A 228 -4.25 11.29 17.46
CA GLU A 228 -4.74 10.98 16.09
C GLU A 228 -3.63 11.19 15.03
N LEU A 229 -2.91 12.32 15.08
CA LEU A 229 -1.85 12.63 14.11
C LEU A 229 -0.60 11.73 14.24
N LEU A 230 -0.25 11.33 15.47
CA LEU A 230 0.87 10.42 15.71
C LEU A 230 0.55 9.01 15.21
N ALA A 231 -0.67 8.54 15.45
CA ALA A 231 -1.15 7.26 14.93
C ALA A 231 -1.11 7.24 13.39
N ASP A 232 -1.59 8.31 12.74
CA ASP A 232 -1.52 8.46 11.28
C ASP A 232 -0.07 8.42 10.76
N ASN A 233 0.87 9.10 11.42
CA ASN A 233 2.28 9.11 10.99
C ASN A 233 2.94 7.73 11.15
N SER A 234 2.72 7.07 12.29
CA SER A 234 3.20 5.70 12.52
C SER A 234 2.67 4.72 11.48
N TYR A 235 1.37 4.82 11.16
CA TYR A 235 0.75 4.02 10.11
C TYR A 235 1.39 4.25 8.74
N GLN A 236 1.64 5.51 8.34
CA GLN A 236 2.29 5.82 7.06
C GLN A 236 3.69 5.20 6.95
N ASN A 237 4.50 5.25 8.03
CA ASN A 237 5.83 4.64 8.02
C ASN A 237 5.76 3.12 7.88
N ARG A 238 4.82 2.46 8.58
CA ARG A 238 4.64 1.01 8.49
C ARG A 238 4.14 0.55 7.12
N ILE A 239 3.27 1.34 6.48
CA ILE A 239 2.87 1.10 5.09
C ILE A 239 4.06 1.28 4.13
N PHE A 240 4.89 2.29 4.35
CA PHE A 240 6.10 2.48 3.57
C PHE A 240 7.06 1.29 3.71
N ASP A 241 7.21 0.73 4.90
CA ASP A 241 8.01 -0.48 5.15
C ASP A 241 7.44 -1.73 4.45
N LEU A 242 6.10 -1.87 4.40
CA LEU A 242 5.43 -2.91 3.62
C LEU A 242 5.84 -2.83 2.14
N PHE A 243 5.77 -1.65 1.54
CA PHE A 243 6.17 -1.44 0.14
C PHE A 243 7.66 -1.67 -0.12
N ASN A 244 8.53 -1.43 0.87
CA ASN A 244 9.96 -1.72 0.72
C ASN A 244 10.27 -3.22 0.89
N THR A 245 9.45 -3.95 1.63
CA THR A 245 9.62 -5.38 1.88
C THR A 245 9.12 -6.22 0.70
N VAL A 246 8.02 -5.80 0.07
CA VAL A 246 7.41 -6.51 -1.05
C VAL A 246 7.81 -5.86 -2.37
N ASP A 247 8.69 -6.51 -3.12
CA ASP A 247 9.01 -6.12 -4.49
C ASP A 247 7.83 -6.46 -5.40
N ILE A 248 7.68 -5.74 -6.52
CA ILE A 248 6.65 -6.01 -7.54
C ILE A 248 6.77 -7.46 -8.05
N PHE A 249 7.99 -8.01 -8.04
CA PHE A 249 8.31 -9.38 -8.45
C PHE A 249 8.10 -10.44 -7.36
N SER A 250 7.74 -10.05 -6.14
CA SER A 250 7.51 -11.00 -5.06
C SER A 250 6.24 -11.81 -5.29
N ASP A 251 6.30 -13.10 -4.98
CA ASP A 251 5.13 -13.99 -5.00
C ASP A 251 4.04 -13.49 -4.04
N GLU A 252 2.78 -13.84 -4.33
CA GLU A 252 1.64 -13.45 -3.48
C GLU A 252 1.83 -13.88 -2.01
N GLU A 253 2.50 -15.01 -1.76
CA GLU A 253 2.79 -15.47 -0.40
C GLU A 253 3.65 -14.48 0.39
N VAL A 254 4.67 -13.89 -0.23
CA VAL A 254 5.53 -12.88 0.41
C VAL A 254 4.74 -11.63 0.76
N LEU A 255 3.81 -11.24 -0.11
CA LEU A 255 2.89 -10.13 0.17
C LEU A 255 2.01 -10.44 1.39
N TYR A 256 1.40 -11.62 1.45
CA TYR A 256 0.53 -11.98 2.57
C TYR A 256 1.30 -12.08 3.90
N ASP A 257 2.52 -12.61 3.91
CA ASP A 257 3.40 -12.62 5.09
C ASP A 257 3.75 -11.20 5.57
N ALA A 258 4.02 -10.28 4.64
CA ALA A 258 4.30 -8.90 4.96
C ALA A 258 3.06 -8.18 5.54
N ILE A 259 1.87 -8.45 4.96
CA ILE A 259 0.59 -7.95 5.49
C ILE A 259 0.32 -8.54 6.88
N GLN A 260 0.59 -9.82 7.10
CA GLN A 260 0.44 -10.49 8.39
C GLN A 260 1.30 -9.80 9.45
N THR A 261 2.58 -9.56 9.14
CA THR A 261 3.53 -8.87 10.03
C THR A 261 3.05 -7.45 10.36
N LEU A 262 2.55 -6.73 9.36
CA LEU A 262 1.97 -5.41 9.54
C LEU A 262 0.74 -5.46 10.46
N CYS A 263 -0.19 -6.39 10.21
CA CYS A 263 -1.40 -6.56 11.00
C CYS A 263 -1.09 -6.91 12.46
N HIS A 264 -0.13 -7.80 12.74
CA HIS A 264 0.34 -8.09 14.09
C HIS A 264 0.84 -6.85 14.83
N SER A 265 1.45 -5.93 14.09
CA SER A 265 2.02 -4.71 14.65
C SER A 265 0.97 -3.61 14.92
N LEU A 266 -0.15 -3.62 14.18
CA LEU A 266 -1.18 -2.58 14.22
C LEU A 266 -2.41 -2.97 15.03
N PHE A 267 -2.74 -4.27 15.10
CA PHE A 267 -4.01 -4.73 15.65
C PHE A 267 -3.80 -5.86 16.66
N SER A 268 -4.63 -5.85 17.70
CA SER A 268 -4.81 -7.01 18.57
C SER A 268 -6.01 -7.83 18.08
N TYR A 269 -5.78 -9.09 17.74
CA TYR A 269 -6.79 -10.04 17.25
C TYR A 269 -6.45 -11.45 17.72
N ASP A 270 -7.47 -12.31 17.76
CA ASP A 270 -7.32 -13.75 18.02
C ASP A 270 -7.26 -14.55 16.70
N LYS A 271 -7.86 -13.99 15.63
CA LYS A 271 -7.78 -14.55 14.28
C LYS A 271 -7.74 -13.42 13.24
N PHE A 272 -6.92 -13.63 12.21
CA PHE A 272 -6.78 -12.74 11.07
C PHE A 272 -6.87 -13.56 9.78
N THR A 273 -7.72 -13.12 8.85
CA THR A 273 -7.90 -13.83 7.57
C THR A 273 -7.93 -12.88 6.38
N ILE A 274 -7.35 -13.35 5.26
CA ILE A 274 -7.47 -12.71 3.95
C ILE A 274 -8.14 -13.71 3.01
N ALA A 275 -9.24 -13.28 2.38
CA ALA A 275 -9.94 -14.06 1.37
C ALA A 275 -9.92 -13.33 0.02
N MET A 276 -9.69 -14.05 -1.06
CA MET A 276 -9.63 -13.51 -2.41
C MET A 276 -10.57 -14.28 -3.35
N VAL A 277 -11.15 -13.57 -4.32
CA VAL A 277 -11.93 -14.17 -5.40
C VAL A 277 -11.00 -14.40 -6.59
N ASP A 278 -10.80 -15.65 -6.97
CA ASP A 278 -10.06 -15.97 -8.19
C ASP A 278 -10.92 -15.68 -9.43
N SER A 279 -10.30 -15.16 -10.48
CA SER A 279 -10.89 -15.03 -11.82
C SER A 279 -11.35 -16.35 -12.44
N SER A 280 -10.79 -17.48 -11.99
CA SER A 280 -11.05 -18.83 -12.52
C SER A 280 -12.12 -19.58 -11.73
N ASN A 281 -12.14 -19.42 -10.40
CA ASN A 281 -13.05 -20.07 -9.48
C ASN A 281 -14.14 -19.09 -9.02
N LYS A 282 -15.42 -19.46 -9.21
CA LYS A 282 -16.56 -18.62 -8.75
C LYS A 282 -16.64 -18.46 -7.23
N LEU A 283 -15.85 -19.20 -6.46
CA LEU A 283 -15.87 -19.19 -5.00
C LEU A 283 -14.61 -18.51 -4.44
N PRO A 284 -14.76 -17.66 -3.40
CA PRO A 284 -13.64 -17.14 -2.63
C PRO A 284 -12.76 -18.24 -2.02
N ILE A 285 -11.46 -17.94 -1.92
CA ILE A 285 -10.43 -18.81 -1.34
C ILE A 285 -9.73 -18.05 -0.22
N LEU A 286 -9.50 -18.71 0.91
CA LEU A 286 -8.67 -18.19 2.00
C LEU A 286 -7.20 -18.21 1.59
N LYS A 287 -6.61 -17.03 1.42
CA LYS A 287 -5.20 -16.86 1.04
C LYS A 287 -4.27 -16.76 2.24
N LEU A 288 -4.80 -16.29 3.38
CA LEU A 288 -4.08 -16.22 4.64
C LEU A 288 -5.03 -16.52 5.79
N VAL A 289 -4.58 -17.35 6.73
CA VAL A 289 -5.20 -17.58 8.03
C VAL A 289 -4.12 -17.54 9.10
N ASP A 290 -4.31 -16.64 10.07
CA ASP A 290 -3.38 -16.42 11.18
C ASP A 290 -4.11 -16.37 12.53
N GLY A 291 -3.38 -16.69 13.61
CA GLY A 291 -3.91 -16.91 14.95
C GLY A 291 -4.51 -18.31 15.12
N ILE A 292 -5.77 -18.36 15.57
CA ILE A 292 -6.55 -19.60 15.76
C ILE A 292 -6.83 -20.26 14.40
N LYS A 293 -6.56 -21.57 14.26
CA LYS A 293 -6.63 -22.34 13.00
C LYS A 293 -7.49 -23.61 13.10
N GLU A 294 -8.18 -23.81 14.22
CA GLU A 294 -8.97 -25.02 14.48
C GLU A 294 -10.27 -25.10 13.65
N ASP A 295 -10.65 -24.03 12.96
CA ASP A 295 -11.89 -23.88 12.20
C ASP A 295 -11.70 -23.89 10.66
N VAL A 296 -10.69 -23.20 10.14
CA VAL A 296 -10.39 -23.08 8.69
C VAL A 296 -8.90 -22.99 8.43
N ASP A 297 -8.48 -23.49 7.27
CA ASP A 297 -7.09 -23.48 6.81
C ASP A 297 -6.88 -22.62 5.54
N THR A 298 -5.63 -22.21 5.30
CA THR A 298 -5.25 -21.58 4.03
C THR A 298 -5.54 -22.52 2.86
N GLY A 299 -6.18 -22.01 1.82
CA GLY A 299 -6.62 -22.77 0.65
C GLY A 299 -8.08 -23.22 0.71
N ASP A 300 -8.74 -23.14 1.87
CA ASP A 300 -10.15 -23.45 1.98
C ASP A 300 -11.02 -22.48 1.16
N THR A 301 -12.09 -23.02 0.58
CA THR A 301 -13.08 -22.24 -0.17
C THR A 301 -14.38 -22.12 0.60
N PHE A 302 -15.12 -21.03 0.35
CA PHE A 302 -16.40 -20.78 1.00
C PHE A 302 -17.41 -20.12 0.07
N SER A 303 -18.69 -20.15 0.46
CA SER A 303 -19.79 -19.58 -0.31
C SER A 303 -19.86 -18.06 -0.11
N LEU A 304 -20.11 -17.30 -1.19
CA LEU A 304 -20.42 -15.87 -1.11
C LEU A 304 -21.74 -15.62 -0.36
N ASP A 305 -22.68 -16.57 -0.44
CA ASP A 305 -23.94 -16.50 0.28
C ASP A 305 -23.82 -17.13 1.66
N PHE A 306 -24.51 -16.55 2.65
CA PHE A 306 -24.57 -17.00 4.05
C PHE A 306 -23.23 -16.99 4.80
N SER A 307 -22.23 -16.25 4.32
CA SER A 307 -20.98 -15.99 5.03
C SER A 307 -20.75 -14.48 5.21
N LEU A 308 -20.17 -14.07 6.34
CA LEU A 308 -19.83 -12.66 6.60
C LEU A 308 -18.78 -12.15 5.61
N HIS A 309 -17.73 -12.96 5.35
CA HIS A 309 -16.76 -12.66 4.30
C HIS A 309 -17.42 -12.51 2.93
N GLY A 310 -18.31 -13.43 2.58
CA GLY A 310 -19.03 -13.42 1.32
C GLY A 310 -19.93 -12.21 1.17
N LYS A 311 -20.61 -11.79 2.24
CA LYS A 311 -21.40 -10.56 2.26
C LYS A 311 -20.55 -9.33 1.98
N VAL A 312 -19.40 -9.19 2.64
CA VAL A 312 -18.46 -8.07 2.43
C VAL A 312 -17.95 -8.04 1.00
N ILE A 313 -17.59 -9.20 0.44
CA ILE A 313 -17.12 -9.32 -0.95
C ILE A 313 -18.25 -8.98 -1.93
N LYS A 314 -19.46 -9.47 -1.70
CA LYS A 314 -20.59 -9.31 -2.63
C LYS A 314 -21.15 -7.89 -2.62
N ASP A 315 -21.31 -7.31 -1.44
CA ASP A 315 -21.95 -6.01 -1.26
C ASP A 315 -20.92 -4.86 -1.29
N GLY A 316 -19.62 -5.16 -1.12
CA GLY A 316 -18.57 -4.15 -1.06
C GLY A 316 -18.65 -3.26 0.18
N ILE A 317 -19.29 -3.73 1.25
CA ILE A 317 -19.50 -2.98 2.49
C ILE A 317 -18.69 -3.57 3.64
N LEU A 318 -18.17 -2.69 4.49
CA LEU A 318 -17.54 -3.02 5.77
C LEU A 318 -18.56 -3.61 6.76
N ILE A 319 -18.10 -4.57 7.58
CA ILE A 319 -18.85 -5.08 8.74
C ILE A 319 -17.99 -4.87 10.00
N ARG A 320 -18.52 -4.12 10.97
CA ARG A 320 -17.97 -4.01 12.32
C ARG A 320 -19.04 -4.40 13.33
N SER A 321 -18.81 -5.46 14.10
CA SER A 321 -19.75 -5.92 15.11
C SER A 321 -19.05 -6.37 16.39
N ARG A 322 -19.70 -6.09 17.53
CA ARG A 322 -19.30 -6.55 18.86
C ARG A 322 -19.80 -7.97 19.18
N TYR A 323 -20.91 -8.36 18.55
CA TYR A 323 -21.63 -9.61 18.75
C TYR A 323 -22.21 -10.06 17.41
N TRP A 324 -21.34 -10.50 16.50
CA TRP A 324 -21.72 -10.71 15.10
C TRP A 324 -22.83 -11.74 14.92
N LYS A 325 -22.89 -12.79 15.76
CA LYS A 325 -23.96 -13.80 15.73
C LYS A 325 -25.34 -13.20 16.02
N ASN A 326 -25.41 -12.16 16.85
CA ASN A 326 -26.67 -11.48 17.16
C ASN A 326 -27.08 -10.53 16.03
N ASP A 327 -26.09 -9.83 15.45
CA ASP A 327 -26.31 -8.85 14.38
C ASP A 327 -26.61 -9.55 13.03
N TYR A 328 -26.10 -10.77 12.82
CA TYR A 328 -26.21 -11.56 11.58
C TYR A 328 -26.57 -13.04 11.86
N PRO A 329 -27.79 -13.34 12.35
CA PRO A 329 -28.15 -14.69 12.83
C PRO A 329 -28.28 -15.76 11.72
N GLU A 330 -28.51 -15.34 10.47
CA GLU A 330 -28.66 -16.24 9.32
C GLU A 330 -27.35 -16.51 8.55
N MET A 331 -26.23 -15.99 9.07
CA MET A 331 -24.91 -16.08 8.44
C MET A 331 -23.93 -16.75 9.41
N GLY A 332 -22.93 -17.46 8.88
CA GLY A 332 -21.72 -17.75 9.65
C GLY A 332 -20.54 -16.93 9.16
N ARG A 333 -19.34 -17.15 9.71
CA ARG A 333 -18.16 -16.39 9.27
C ARG A 333 -17.72 -16.82 7.87
N PHE A 334 -17.64 -18.13 7.66
CA PHE A 334 -17.32 -18.78 6.39
C PHE A 334 -18.47 -19.67 5.88
N ARG A 335 -19.24 -20.32 6.77
CA ARG A 335 -20.33 -21.25 6.38
C ARG A 335 -21.58 -21.09 7.25
N LYS A 336 -22.78 -21.40 6.74
CA LYS A 336 -24.05 -21.20 7.47
C LYS A 336 -24.15 -22.00 8.77
N ASP A 337 -23.75 -23.27 8.75
CA ASP A 337 -23.88 -24.20 9.88
C ASP A 337 -22.55 -24.39 10.63
N GLU A 338 -21.91 -23.29 11.03
CA GLU A 338 -20.65 -23.33 11.80
C GLU A 338 -20.89 -23.77 13.25
N ASP A 339 -20.61 -25.04 13.53
CA ASP A 339 -20.59 -25.60 14.89
C ASP A 339 -19.14 -25.76 15.38
N PHE A 340 -18.45 -24.63 15.52
CA PHE A 340 -17.12 -24.60 16.10
C PHE A 340 -17.22 -24.38 17.61
N ASN A 341 -16.46 -25.16 18.40
CA ASN A 341 -16.30 -24.97 19.85
C ASN A 341 -15.71 -23.59 20.23
N LEU A 342 -15.24 -22.81 19.25
CA LEU A 342 -14.67 -21.48 19.41
C LEU A 342 -15.72 -20.40 19.14
N ASN A 343 -15.98 -19.56 20.13
CA ASN A 343 -16.99 -18.50 20.04
C ASN A 343 -16.35 -17.12 19.86
N PHE A 344 -16.02 -16.76 18.62
CA PHE A 344 -15.65 -15.39 18.27
C PHE A 344 -16.85 -14.47 18.50
N SER A 345 -16.65 -13.35 19.21
CA SER A 345 -17.70 -12.38 19.54
C SER A 345 -17.63 -11.14 18.66
N ALA A 346 -16.47 -10.50 18.57
CA ALA A 346 -16.29 -9.27 17.81
C ALA A 346 -15.56 -9.53 16.48
N VAL A 347 -16.01 -8.86 15.41
CA VAL A 347 -15.43 -8.94 14.06
C VAL A 347 -15.31 -7.55 13.44
N LEU A 348 -14.25 -7.36 12.66
CA LEU A 348 -14.07 -6.24 11.75
C LEU A 348 -13.64 -6.81 10.40
N ILE A 349 -14.49 -6.68 9.39
CA ILE A 349 -14.27 -7.22 8.06
C ILE A 349 -14.41 -6.10 7.03
N VAL A 350 -13.38 -5.90 6.23
CA VAL A 350 -13.32 -4.86 5.20
C VAL A 350 -13.14 -5.46 3.81
N PRO A 351 -13.73 -4.87 2.76
CA PRO A 351 -13.54 -5.33 1.39
C PRO A 351 -12.20 -4.85 0.83
N ILE A 352 -11.53 -5.70 0.05
CA ILE A 352 -10.40 -5.30 -0.79
C ILE A 352 -10.99 -4.84 -2.12
N LEU A 353 -10.82 -3.55 -2.45
CA LEU A 353 -11.43 -2.94 -3.63
C LEU A 353 -10.38 -2.62 -4.70
N ILE A 354 -10.68 -2.97 -5.95
CA ILE A 354 -9.96 -2.48 -7.14
C ILE A 354 -10.96 -1.74 -8.02
N LYS A 355 -10.74 -0.43 -8.25
CA LYS A 355 -11.62 0.43 -9.07
C LYS A 355 -13.11 0.33 -8.68
N GLY A 356 -13.39 0.19 -7.38
CA GLY A 356 -14.74 0.06 -6.83
C GLY A 356 -15.35 -1.35 -6.88
N ILE A 357 -14.64 -2.33 -7.44
CA ILE A 357 -15.07 -3.74 -7.45
C ILE A 357 -14.36 -4.46 -6.31
N SER A 358 -15.12 -5.15 -5.46
CA SER A 358 -14.52 -6.00 -4.43
C SER A 358 -13.95 -7.28 -5.03
N ILE A 359 -12.69 -7.56 -4.71
CA ILE A 359 -11.95 -8.73 -5.17
C ILE A 359 -11.60 -9.69 -4.02
N GLY A 360 -12.02 -9.36 -2.81
CA GLY A 360 -11.64 -10.06 -1.59
C GLY A 360 -12.05 -9.32 -0.34
N SER A 361 -11.67 -9.86 0.81
CA SER A 361 -11.94 -9.29 2.13
C SER A 361 -10.78 -9.56 3.07
N ILE A 362 -10.57 -8.65 4.02
CA ILE A 362 -9.66 -8.82 5.14
C ILE A 362 -10.48 -8.78 6.43
N ALA A 363 -10.30 -9.74 7.34
CA ALA A 363 -11.01 -9.81 8.61
C ALA A 363 -10.08 -9.90 9.82
N LEU A 364 -10.47 -9.20 10.87
CA LEU A 364 -9.93 -9.33 12.23
C LEU A 364 -11.05 -9.83 13.15
N GLU A 365 -10.73 -10.79 14.00
CA GLU A 365 -11.71 -11.43 14.88
C GLU A 365 -11.16 -11.57 16.31
N ARG A 366 -12.07 -11.48 17.29
CA ARG A 366 -11.77 -11.67 18.71
C ARG A 366 -12.77 -12.62 19.37
N LEU A 367 -12.28 -13.45 20.27
CA LEU A 367 -13.08 -14.24 21.21
C LEU A 367 -13.82 -13.33 22.19
N THR A 368 -13.19 -12.22 22.58
CA THR A 368 -13.81 -11.23 23.47
C THR A 368 -14.80 -10.33 22.75
N SER A 369 -15.78 -9.80 23.50
CA SER A 369 -16.71 -8.78 23.00
C SER A 369 -16.10 -7.38 23.00
N ARG A 370 -14.78 -7.21 22.97
CA ARG A 370 -14.18 -5.87 22.85
C ARG A 370 -14.30 -5.39 21.41
N SER A 371 -15.13 -4.36 21.19
CA SER A 371 -15.31 -3.76 19.87
C SER A 371 -13.99 -3.24 19.30
N TYR A 372 -13.83 -3.36 17.99
CA TYR A 372 -12.86 -2.57 17.24
C TYR A 372 -13.26 -1.09 17.27
N SER A 373 -12.26 -0.21 17.37
CA SER A 373 -12.45 1.23 17.41
C SER A 373 -12.70 1.81 16.01
N SER A 374 -13.15 3.07 15.93
CA SER A 374 -13.22 3.78 14.64
C SER A 374 -11.85 4.00 14.01
N SER A 375 -10.80 4.05 14.84
CA SER A 375 -9.41 4.13 14.35
C SER A 375 -9.00 2.79 13.73
N ASP A 376 -9.32 1.67 14.38
CA ASP A 376 -9.03 0.32 13.83
C ASP A 376 -9.70 0.14 12.47
N GLU A 377 -10.97 0.54 12.37
CA GLU A 377 -11.73 0.54 11.11
C GLU A 377 -11.06 1.36 10.01
N SER A 378 -10.69 2.61 10.30
CA SER A 378 -10.05 3.50 9.32
C SER A 378 -8.69 2.96 8.86
N LEU A 379 -7.88 2.43 9.78
CA LEU A 379 -6.59 1.81 9.47
C LEU A 379 -6.77 0.56 8.60
N MET A 380 -7.79 -0.25 8.90
CA MET A 380 -8.09 -1.47 8.18
C MET A 380 -8.60 -1.19 6.76
N GLU A 381 -9.44 -0.18 6.57
CA GLU A 381 -9.89 0.29 5.25
C GLU A 381 -8.71 0.81 4.41
N HIS A 382 -7.83 1.62 5.00
CA HIS A 382 -6.62 2.08 4.32
C HIS A 382 -5.70 0.92 3.94
N LEU A 383 -5.56 -0.09 4.79
CA LEU A 383 -4.77 -1.28 4.52
C LEU A 383 -5.37 -2.06 3.35
N ALA A 384 -6.67 -2.36 3.38
CA ALA A 384 -7.36 -3.07 2.32
C ALA A 384 -7.31 -2.33 0.98
N PHE A 385 -7.42 -1.00 1.00
CA PHE A 385 -7.23 -0.15 -0.16
C PHE A 385 -5.80 -0.27 -0.72
N THR A 386 -4.80 -0.19 0.14
CA THR A 386 -3.38 -0.31 -0.24
C THR A 386 -3.06 -1.67 -0.85
N VAL A 387 -3.56 -2.75 -0.24
CA VAL A 387 -3.43 -4.13 -0.74
C VAL A 387 -4.08 -4.26 -2.11
N GLY A 388 -5.31 -3.76 -2.29
CA GLY A 388 -6.00 -3.76 -3.57
C GLY A 388 -5.21 -3.04 -4.68
N HIS A 389 -4.62 -1.89 -4.35
CA HIS A 389 -3.77 -1.14 -5.27
C HIS A 389 -2.49 -1.88 -5.65
N PHE A 390 -1.81 -2.49 -4.67
CA PHE A 390 -0.60 -3.28 -4.92
C PHE A 390 -0.87 -4.47 -5.84
N LEU A 391 -1.93 -5.25 -5.55
CA LEU A 391 -2.34 -6.37 -6.40
C LEU A 391 -2.72 -5.92 -7.81
N SER A 392 -3.44 -4.79 -7.94
CA SER A 392 -3.74 -4.21 -9.25
C SER A 392 -2.48 -3.82 -10.02
N TRP A 393 -1.46 -3.34 -9.32
CA TRP A 393 -0.21 -2.93 -9.94
C TRP A 393 0.63 -4.13 -10.37
N GLN A 394 0.75 -5.15 -9.52
CA GLN A 394 1.43 -6.41 -9.87
C GLN A 394 0.83 -7.05 -11.11
N GLU A 395 -0.50 -7.18 -11.18
CA GLU A 395 -1.16 -7.76 -12.34
C GLU A 395 -0.99 -6.90 -13.61
N GLY A 396 -1.05 -5.57 -13.46
CA GLY A 396 -0.79 -4.63 -14.55
C GLY A 396 0.66 -4.74 -15.07
N TYR A 397 1.62 -4.86 -14.16
CA TYR A 397 3.02 -5.04 -14.48
C TYR A 397 3.28 -6.38 -15.16
N ARG A 398 2.74 -7.48 -14.62
CA ARG A 398 2.86 -8.82 -15.20
C ARG A 398 2.34 -8.84 -16.64
N LYS A 399 1.15 -8.28 -16.88
CA LYS A 399 0.58 -8.16 -18.24
C LYS A 399 1.45 -7.31 -19.16
N MET A 400 1.97 -6.19 -18.66
CA MET A 400 2.87 -5.33 -19.43
C MET A 400 4.18 -6.04 -19.78
N HIS A 401 4.76 -6.76 -18.82
CA HIS A 401 5.99 -7.52 -18.96
C HIS A 401 5.81 -8.70 -19.94
N GLU A 402 4.75 -9.48 -19.78
CA GLU A 402 4.38 -10.54 -20.72
C GLU A 402 4.20 -9.99 -22.14
N SER A 403 3.51 -8.86 -22.30
CA SER A 403 3.33 -8.23 -23.61
C SER A 403 4.62 -7.61 -24.17
N ALA A 404 5.55 -7.21 -23.29
CA ALA A 404 6.85 -6.68 -23.69
C ALA A 404 7.82 -7.77 -24.15
N ILE A 405 7.63 -9.02 -23.72
CA ILE A 405 8.49 -10.16 -24.04
C ILE A 405 7.88 -11.08 -25.11
N HIS A 406 6.57 -11.33 -25.03
CA HIS A 406 5.87 -12.28 -25.88
C HIS A 406 4.98 -11.59 -26.92
N ASP A 407 4.76 -12.27 -28.04
CA ASP A 407 3.78 -11.88 -29.05
C ASP A 407 2.37 -12.27 -28.59
N GLY A 408 1.46 -11.29 -28.52
CA GLY A 408 0.13 -11.47 -27.95
C GLY A 408 -0.78 -12.44 -28.69
N LEU A 409 -0.48 -12.80 -29.94
CA LEU A 409 -1.28 -13.75 -30.72
C LEU A 409 -0.79 -15.20 -30.55
N THR A 410 0.52 -15.40 -30.59
CA THR A 410 1.15 -16.74 -30.61
C THR A 410 1.66 -17.20 -29.25
N GLY A 411 1.93 -16.28 -28.31
CA GLY A 411 2.59 -16.55 -27.04
C GLY A 411 4.11 -16.83 -27.16
N LEU A 412 4.65 -16.84 -28.37
CA LEU A 412 6.09 -16.96 -28.62
C LEU A 412 6.82 -15.68 -28.20
N LEU A 413 8.15 -15.70 -28.14
CA LEU A 413 8.91 -14.45 -27.96
C LEU A 413 8.60 -13.48 -29.11
N ASN A 414 8.52 -12.19 -28.80
CA ASN A 414 8.46 -11.16 -29.82
C ASN A 414 9.86 -10.83 -30.37
N HIS A 415 9.91 -10.02 -31.43
CA HIS A 415 11.15 -9.60 -32.09
C HIS A 415 12.21 -9.06 -31.12
N ARG A 416 11.83 -8.20 -30.18
CA ARG A 416 12.77 -7.58 -29.24
C ARG A 416 13.37 -8.61 -28.28
N ALA A 417 12.51 -9.39 -27.64
CA ALA A 417 12.94 -10.42 -26.69
C ALA A 417 13.78 -11.51 -27.37
N PHE A 418 13.47 -11.84 -28.62
CA PHE A 418 14.29 -12.73 -29.43
C PHE A 418 15.71 -12.20 -29.62
N MET A 419 15.87 -10.92 -29.99
CA MET A 419 17.19 -10.31 -30.20
C MET A 419 18.02 -10.33 -28.91
N ASP A 420 17.43 -9.92 -27.79
CA ASP A 420 18.10 -9.92 -26.48
C ASP A 420 18.55 -11.35 -26.10
N ARG A 421 17.66 -12.34 -26.30
CA ARG A 421 17.96 -13.74 -26.04
C ARG A 421 19.04 -14.30 -26.97
N PHE A 422 19.05 -13.90 -28.24
CA PHE A 422 20.04 -14.35 -29.20
C PHE A 422 21.43 -13.83 -28.84
N GLU A 423 21.54 -12.59 -28.41
CA GLU A 423 22.80 -12.01 -27.92
C GLU A 423 23.33 -12.75 -26.69
N ASP A 424 22.45 -13.12 -25.76
CA ASP A 424 22.82 -13.91 -24.58
C ASP A 424 23.34 -15.30 -24.97
N GLU A 425 22.64 -16.01 -25.87
CA GLU A 425 23.04 -17.34 -26.32
C GLU A 425 24.34 -17.31 -27.14
N VAL A 426 24.55 -16.30 -27.99
CA VAL A 426 25.85 -16.12 -28.67
C VAL A 426 26.98 -15.86 -27.68
N ARG A 427 26.76 -15.02 -26.66
CA ARG A 427 27.75 -14.81 -25.59
C ARG A 427 28.07 -16.10 -24.84
N ARG A 428 27.07 -16.95 -24.58
CA ARG A 428 27.25 -18.29 -23.99
C ARG A 428 28.02 -19.21 -24.93
N ALA A 429 27.67 -19.26 -26.21
CA ALA A 429 28.34 -20.08 -27.21
C ALA A 429 29.83 -19.73 -27.36
N ILE A 430 30.18 -18.44 -27.33
CA ILE A 430 31.58 -18.00 -27.36
C ILE A 430 32.33 -18.54 -26.13
N ARG A 431 31.73 -18.46 -24.95
CA ARG A 431 32.34 -18.93 -23.69
C ARG A 431 32.54 -20.44 -23.65
N PHE A 432 31.58 -21.20 -24.16
CA PHE A 432 31.57 -22.67 -24.09
C PHE A 432 31.96 -23.36 -25.40
N GLN A 433 32.36 -22.59 -26.42
CA GLN A 433 32.65 -23.07 -27.77
C GLN A 433 31.51 -23.89 -28.39
N GLN A 434 30.28 -23.50 -28.11
CA GLN A 434 29.08 -24.15 -28.66
C GLN A 434 28.74 -23.62 -30.04
N LYS A 435 27.95 -24.40 -30.77
CA LYS A 435 27.42 -24.04 -32.09
C LYS A 435 25.93 -23.81 -31.98
N HIS A 436 25.43 -22.79 -32.64
CA HIS A 436 24.01 -22.49 -32.69
C HIS A 436 23.58 -22.37 -34.14
N VAL A 437 22.37 -22.79 -34.45
CA VAL A 437 21.82 -22.63 -35.80
C VAL A 437 20.61 -21.73 -35.72
N LEU A 438 20.71 -20.60 -36.41
CA LEU A 438 19.61 -19.69 -36.64
C LEU A 438 18.77 -20.21 -37.81
N VAL A 439 17.47 -20.26 -37.61
CA VAL A 439 16.48 -20.56 -38.65
C VAL A 439 15.55 -19.36 -38.77
N VAL A 440 15.42 -18.83 -39.99
CA VAL A 440 14.42 -17.82 -40.35
C VAL A 440 13.35 -18.52 -41.18
N LEU A 441 12.08 -18.38 -40.78
CA LEU A 441 10.94 -19.03 -41.42
C LEU A 441 9.89 -18.01 -41.82
N ASP A 442 9.21 -18.25 -42.93
CA ASP A 442 8.15 -17.39 -43.42
C ASP A 442 7.08 -18.22 -44.16
N LEU A 443 5.81 -17.96 -43.85
CA LEU A 443 4.66 -18.65 -44.42
C LEU A 443 4.52 -18.36 -45.93
N ASP A 444 4.39 -19.42 -46.72
CA ASP A 444 4.31 -19.24 -48.17
C ASP A 444 2.95 -18.66 -48.57
N LYS A 445 2.92 -17.54 -49.29
CA LYS A 445 1.67 -16.97 -49.85
C LYS A 445 0.59 -16.71 -48.78
N PHE A 446 0.96 -16.40 -47.53
CA PHE A 446 0.00 -16.22 -46.43
C PHE A 446 -1.01 -15.10 -46.69
N LYS A 447 -0.62 -14.04 -47.41
CA LYS A 447 -1.55 -13.00 -47.90
C LYS A 447 -2.77 -13.60 -48.62
N ARG A 448 -2.63 -14.68 -49.39
CA ARG A 448 -3.75 -15.38 -50.04
C ARG A 448 -4.78 -15.87 -49.01
N ILE A 449 -4.32 -16.39 -47.87
CA ILE A 449 -5.20 -16.89 -46.80
C ILE A 449 -6.01 -15.74 -46.20
N ASN A 450 -5.34 -14.63 -45.86
CA ASN A 450 -6.03 -13.44 -45.34
C ASN A 450 -7.03 -12.86 -46.33
N ASP A 451 -6.65 -12.74 -47.61
CA ASP A 451 -7.51 -12.18 -48.66
C ASP A 451 -8.71 -13.10 -48.97
N THR A 452 -8.59 -14.41 -48.78
CA THR A 452 -9.66 -15.39 -49.09
C THR A 452 -10.60 -15.61 -47.90
N HIS A 453 -10.06 -15.72 -46.69
CA HIS A 453 -10.78 -16.20 -45.49
C HIS A 453 -10.88 -15.15 -44.37
N GLY A 454 -10.28 -13.98 -44.57
CA GLY A 454 -10.26 -12.88 -43.61
C GLY A 454 -9.18 -13.03 -42.53
N HIS A 455 -8.91 -11.92 -41.85
CA HIS A 455 -7.84 -11.82 -40.85
C HIS A 455 -8.04 -12.76 -39.64
N LEU A 456 -9.28 -13.00 -39.21
CA LEU A 456 -9.57 -13.89 -38.07
C LEU A 456 -9.09 -15.33 -38.35
N TYR A 457 -9.29 -15.83 -39.57
CA TYR A 457 -8.79 -17.14 -39.96
C TYR A 457 -7.27 -17.15 -40.10
N GLY A 458 -6.68 -16.07 -40.63
CA GLY A 458 -5.23 -15.89 -40.66
C GLY A 458 -4.58 -15.91 -39.28
N ASP A 459 -5.18 -15.23 -38.31
CA ASP A 459 -4.73 -15.21 -36.92
C ASP A 459 -4.77 -16.60 -36.29
N TYR A 460 -5.82 -17.38 -36.58
CA TYR A 460 -5.88 -18.80 -36.21
C TYR A 460 -4.72 -19.60 -36.82
N VAL A 461 -4.44 -19.43 -38.11
CA VAL A 461 -3.33 -20.12 -38.79
C VAL A 461 -2.00 -19.77 -38.11
N ILE A 462 -1.73 -18.48 -37.88
CA ILE A 462 -0.51 -18.01 -37.20
C ILE A 462 -0.38 -18.65 -35.80
N LYS A 463 -1.47 -18.68 -35.03
CA LYS A 463 -1.49 -19.29 -33.70
C LYS A 463 -1.18 -20.79 -33.72
N GLN A 464 -1.74 -21.52 -34.69
CA GLN A 464 -1.44 -22.95 -34.85
C GLN A 464 0.01 -23.18 -35.29
N ILE A 465 0.54 -22.35 -36.19
CA ILE A 465 1.95 -22.41 -36.60
C ILE A 465 2.85 -22.23 -35.38
N GLY A 466 2.63 -21.19 -34.57
CA GLY A 466 3.43 -20.95 -33.37
C GLY A 466 3.46 -22.15 -32.43
N LYS A 467 2.31 -22.81 -32.23
CA LYS A 467 2.23 -24.05 -31.45
C LYS A 467 3.02 -25.20 -32.08
N ILE A 468 2.88 -25.42 -33.39
CA ILE A 468 3.63 -26.47 -34.10
C ILE A 468 5.14 -26.24 -33.99
N LEU A 469 5.60 -24.99 -34.08
CA LEU A 469 7.02 -24.64 -33.93
C LEU A 469 7.51 -24.98 -32.51
N GLN A 470 6.78 -24.54 -31.48
CA GLN A 470 7.13 -24.79 -30.09
C GLN A 470 7.17 -26.29 -29.75
N ASP A 471 6.19 -27.06 -30.22
CA ASP A 471 6.09 -28.50 -29.99
C ASP A 471 7.16 -29.30 -30.78
N SER A 472 7.78 -28.68 -31.79
CA SER A 472 8.77 -29.36 -32.67
C SER A 472 10.22 -29.19 -32.23
N VAL A 473 10.49 -28.33 -31.25
CA VAL A 473 11.84 -28.01 -30.74
C VAL A 473 12.00 -28.43 -29.27
N ARG A 474 13.23 -28.36 -28.73
CA ARG A 474 13.50 -28.68 -27.31
C ARG A 474 13.25 -27.44 -26.44
N ASN A 475 13.02 -27.63 -25.14
CA ASN A 475 12.84 -26.51 -24.19
C ASN A 475 14.03 -25.53 -24.12
N ILE A 476 15.23 -25.97 -24.50
CA ILE A 476 16.43 -25.11 -24.55
C ILE A 476 16.51 -24.27 -25.82
N ASP A 477 15.79 -24.67 -26.88
CA ASP A 477 15.76 -23.96 -28.15
C ASP A 477 14.83 -22.74 -28.02
N VAL A 478 15.13 -21.67 -28.75
CA VAL A 478 14.38 -20.40 -28.66
C VAL A 478 13.50 -20.26 -29.88
N VAL A 479 12.21 -19.97 -29.69
CA VAL A 479 11.24 -19.76 -30.76
C VAL A 479 10.61 -18.38 -30.61
N ALA A 480 10.53 -17.65 -31.72
CA ALA A 480 9.98 -16.30 -31.74
C ALA A 480 9.15 -16.04 -32.99
N ARG A 481 8.21 -15.10 -32.85
CA ARG A 481 7.55 -14.45 -33.98
C ARG A 481 8.32 -13.16 -34.29
N TYR A 482 9.01 -13.16 -35.42
CA TYR A 482 9.93 -12.09 -35.82
C TYR A 482 9.19 -10.95 -36.55
N GLY A 483 8.12 -11.28 -37.27
CA GLY A 483 7.30 -10.35 -38.04
C GLY A 483 5.83 -10.80 -38.15
N GLY A 484 5.09 -10.25 -39.11
CA GLY A 484 3.67 -10.57 -39.28
C GLY A 484 3.42 -12.05 -39.57
N GLU A 485 4.13 -12.60 -40.55
CA GLU A 485 4.05 -14.01 -40.99
C GLU A 485 5.41 -14.74 -40.88
N GLU A 486 6.36 -14.10 -40.21
CA GLU A 486 7.76 -14.53 -40.08
C GLU A 486 8.06 -15.03 -38.67
N PHE A 487 8.77 -16.14 -38.59
CA PHE A 487 9.19 -16.78 -37.34
C PHE A 487 10.69 -17.02 -37.35
N THR A 488 11.30 -17.07 -36.16
CA THR A 488 12.70 -17.42 -36.02
C THR A 488 12.89 -18.47 -34.94
N ILE A 489 13.90 -19.33 -35.14
CA ILE A 489 14.30 -20.35 -34.18
C ILE A 489 15.80 -20.29 -33.98
N ILE A 490 16.27 -20.33 -32.73
CA ILE A 490 17.66 -20.62 -32.40
C ILE A 490 17.69 -22.04 -31.88
N LEU A 491 18.29 -22.94 -32.65
CA LEU A 491 18.59 -24.29 -32.19
C LEU A 491 19.91 -24.24 -31.44
N VAL A 492 19.84 -24.50 -30.13
CA VAL A 492 20.95 -24.32 -29.19
C VAL A 492 21.81 -25.58 -29.17
N ASP A 493 23.13 -25.37 -29.10
CA ASP A 493 24.16 -26.42 -29.08
C ASP A 493 23.96 -27.54 -30.12
N THR A 494 23.92 -27.15 -31.39
CA THR A 494 23.71 -28.08 -32.52
C THR A 494 24.43 -27.62 -33.77
N SER A 495 24.78 -28.58 -34.64
CA SER A 495 25.37 -28.31 -35.95
C SER A 495 24.29 -28.08 -37.00
N GLN A 496 24.67 -27.48 -38.13
CA GLN A 496 23.82 -27.32 -39.31
C GLN A 496 23.22 -28.64 -39.79
N THR A 497 23.97 -29.75 -39.74
CA THR A 497 23.51 -31.07 -40.20
C THR A 497 22.36 -31.63 -39.38
N HIS A 498 22.45 -31.57 -38.05
CA HIS A 498 21.38 -32.02 -37.15
C HIS A 498 20.19 -31.06 -37.18
N SER A 499 20.48 -29.77 -37.25
CA SER A 499 19.47 -28.73 -37.35
C SER A 499 18.63 -28.85 -38.62
N LEU A 500 19.23 -29.25 -39.74
CA LEU A 500 18.51 -29.41 -41.01
C LEU A 500 17.40 -30.46 -40.88
N ALA A 501 17.66 -31.56 -40.16
CA ALA A 501 16.65 -32.59 -39.93
C ALA A 501 15.48 -32.07 -39.07
N VAL A 502 15.77 -31.26 -38.04
CA VAL A 502 14.75 -30.62 -37.18
C VAL A 502 13.93 -29.62 -37.98
N THR A 503 14.58 -28.74 -38.74
CA THR A 503 13.91 -27.74 -39.58
C THR A 503 13.06 -28.39 -40.66
N GLN A 504 13.55 -29.47 -41.30
CA GLN A 504 12.76 -30.20 -42.30
C GLN A 504 11.54 -30.88 -41.66
N ARG A 505 11.68 -31.40 -40.44
CA ARG A 505 10.54 -31.93 -39.68
C ARG A 505 9.49 -30.86 -39.42
N ILE A 506 9.90 -29.65 -39.04
CA ILE A 506 9.01 -28.50 -38.84
C ILE A 506 8.23 -28.19 -40.13
N VAL A 507 8.93 -28.02 -41.26
CA VAL A 507 8.31 -27.74 -42.56
C VAL A 507 7.29 -28.83 -42.93
N ASN A 508 7.68 -30.10 -42.80
CA ASN A 508 6.82 -31.24 -43.10
C ASN A 508 5.60 -31.34 -42.16
N ASN A 509 5.76 -30.99 -40.89
CA ASN A 509 4.65 -31.00 -39.92
C ASN A 509 3.61 -29.94 -40.28
N ILE A 510 4.06 -28.75 -40.68
CA ILE A 510 3.19 -27.65 -41.12
C ILE A 510 2.46 -28.02 -42.41
N GLU A 511 3.16 -28.56 -43.41
CA GLU A 511 2.54 -29.02 -44.67
C GLU A 511 1.44 -30.06 -44.46
N LYS A 512 1.65 -30.98 -43.50
CA LYS A 512 0.71 -32.06 -43.18
C LYS A 512 -0.44 -31.61 -42.29
N PHE A 513 -0.27 -30.50 -41.56
CA PHE A 513 -1.28 -30.01 -40.65
C PHE A 513 -2.51 -29.52 -41.42
N LYS A 514 -3.69 -29.92 -40.97
CA LYS A 514 -4.96 -29.46 -41.54
C LYS A 514 -5.46 -28.29 -40.70
N PHE A 515 -5.37 -27.09 -41.26
CA PHE A 515 -5.91 -25.89 -40.62
C PHE A 515 -7.42 -25.91 -40.81
N SER A 516 -8.16 -26.11 -39.72
CA SER A 516 -9.61 -26.28 -39.73
C SER A 516 -10.27 -25.42 -38.68
N LEU A 517 -11.07 -24.44 -39.12
CA LEU A 517 -11.83 -23.54 -38.26
C LEU A 517 -13.14 -23.17 -38.96
N ASP A 518 -14.26 -23.24 -38.26
CA ASP A 518 -15.59 -22.82 -38.73
C ASP A 518 -15.99 -23.39 -40.12
N GLY A 519 -15.61 -24.65 -40.38
CA GLY A 519 -15.90 -25.35 -41.64
C GLY A 519 -14.94 -25.04 -42.79
N ILE A 520 -14.00 -24.11 -42.62
CA ILE A 520 -12.92 -23.85 -43.58
C ILE A 520 -11.82 -24.90 -43.36
N ASN A 521 -11.31 -25.47 -44.45
CA ASN A 521 -10.18 -26.41 -44.43
C ASN A 521 -9.14 -25.97 -45.46
N GLU A 522 -7.97 -25.53 -44.99
CA GLU A 522 -6.85 -25.15 -45.85
C GLU A 522 -5.57 -25.89 -45.47
N LYS A 523 -4.62 -25.90 -46.40
CA LYS A 523 -3.25 -26.32 -46.14
C LYS A 523 -2.34 -25.11 -46.19
N MET A 524 -1.34 -25.11 -45.31
CA MET A 524 -0.27 -24.14 -45.34
C MET A 524 1.11 -24.81 -45.36
N THR A 525 2.08 -24.10 -45.90
CA THR A 525 3.48 -24.48 -46.04
C THR A 525 4.32 -23.30 -45.58
N ILE A 526 5.57 -23.59 -45.21
CA ILE A 526 6.49 -22.58 -44.71
C ILE A 526 7.84 -22.81 -45.40
N SER A 527 8.53 -21.72 -45.72
CA SER A 527 9.88 -21.76 -46.23
C SER A 527 10.86 -21.39 -45.13
N ALA A 528 12.00 -22.06 -45.07
CA ALA A 528 13.01 -21.84 -44.04
C ALA A 528 14.41 -21.62 -44.62
N GLY A 529 15.16 -20.73 -43.98
CA GLY A 529 16.55 -20.42 -44.24
C GLY A 529 17.39 -20.64 -42.99
N MET A 530 18.59 -21.19 -43.14
CA MET A 530 19.45 -21.55 -42.01
C MET A 530 20.85 -20.93 -42.11
N ALA A 531 21.42 -20.55 -40.96
CA ALA A 531 22.82 -20.16 -40.82
C ALA A 531 23.41 -20.63 -39.46
N GLU A 532 24.64 -21.14 -39.46
CA GLU A 532 25.36 -21.68 -38.29
C GLU A 532 26.32 -20.66 -37.69
N PHE A 533 26.18 -20.39 -36.39
CA PHE A 533 27.17 -19.71 -35.57
C PHE A 533 28.20 -20.71 -35.02
N PRO A 534 29.51 -20.39 -35.02
CA PRO A 534 30.15 -19.21 -35.63
C PRO A 534 30.59 -19.44 -37.08
N LYS A 535 30.30 -20.62 -37.66
CA LYS A 535 30.81 -21.06 -38.97
C LYS A 535 30.50 -20.08 -40.11
N ASP A 536 29.27 -19.58 -40.18
CA ASP A 536 28.81 -18.70 -41.24
C ASP A 536 29.02 -17.23 -40.89
N SER A 537 28.95 -16.85 -39.61
CA SER A 537 29.37 -15.55 -39.09
C SER A 537 29.41 -15.58 -37.56
N ASP A 538 30.28 -14.77 -36.97
CA ASP A 538 30.30 -14.43 -35.54
C ASP A 538 29.46 -13.18 -35.21
N ASN A 539 28.97 -12.45 -36.22
CA ASN A 539 28.14 -11.28 -36.07
C ASN A 539 26.66 -11.63 -36.25
N ILE A 540 25.85 -11.40 -35.21
CA ILE A 540 24.42 -11.72 -35.18
C ILE A 540 23.66 -11.11 -36.36
N LYS A 541 23.92 -9.84 -36.71
CA LYS A 541 23.22 -9.17 -37.82
C LYS A 541 23.52 -9.85 -39.15
N VAL A 542 24.79 -10.15 -39.40
CA VAL A 542 25.24 -10.84 -40.62
C VAL A 542 24.67 -12.26 -40.69
N LEU A 543 24.57 -12.94 -39.55
CA LEU A 543 24.00 -14.28 -39.47
C LEU A 543 22.50 -14.28 -39.79
N ILE A 544 21.74 -13.30 -39.28
CA ILE A 544 20.33 -13.09 -39.61
C ILE A 544 20.18 -12.79 -41.12
N GLU A 545 20.99 -11.89 -41.68
CA GLU A 545 20.96 -11.58 -43.11
C GLU A 545 21.26 -12.81 -43.99
N LYS A 546 22.17 -13.69 -43.57
CA LYS A 546 22.49 -14.92 -44.28
C LYS A 546 21.33 -15.92 -44.24
N ALA A 547 20.72 -16.11 -43.07
CA ALA A 547 19.56 -16.99 -42.91
C ALA A 547 18.35 -16.47 -43.70
N ASP A 548 18.09 -15.16 -43.65
CA ASP A 548 17.01 -14.51 -44.41
C ASP A 548 17.19 -14.65 -45.93
N LYS A 549 18.40 -14.40 -46.45
CA LYS A 549 18.71 -14.64 -47.87
C LYS A 549 18.50 -16.10 -48.28
N ALA A 550 18.82 -17.05 -47.39
CA ALA A 550 18.58 -18.47 -47.63
C ALA A 550 17.07 -18.80 -47.66
N MET A 551 16.29 -18.24 -46.73
CA MET A 551 14.82 -18.39 -46.69
C MET A 551 14.18 -17.82 -47.96
N TYR A 552 14.62 -16.64 -48.39
CA TYR A 552 14.14 -16.04 -49.63
C TYR A 552 14.48 -16.89 -50.87
N LYS A 553 15.65 -17.55 -50.88
CA LYS A 553 16.01 -18.51 -51.93
C LYS A 553 15.10 -19.75 -51.89
N ALA A 554 14.71 -20.24 -50.71
CA ALA A 554 13.74 -21.33 -50.58
C ALA A 554 12.38 -20.94 -51.21
N LYS A 555 11.88 -19.73 -50.93
CA LYS A 555 10.66 -19.20 -51.56
C LYS A 555 10.76 -19.14 -53.09
N LYS A 556 11.91 -18.68 -53.62
CA LYS A 556 12.15 -18.63 -55.08
C LYS A 556 12.20 -20.00 -55.76
N LEU A 557 12.54 -21.05 -55.03
CA LEU A 557 12.59 -22.43 -55.53
C LEU A 557 11.22 -23.15 -55.49
N GLY A 558 10.14 -22.42 -55.18
CA GLY A 558 8.78 -22.96 -55.16
C GLY A 558 8.15 -23.03 -53.76
N GLY A 559 8.91 -22.65 -52.71
CA GLY A 559 8.45 -22.69 -51.32
C GLY A 559 8.52 -24.08 -50.70
N ASN A 560 7.93 -24.24 -49.51
CA ASN A 560 7.85 -25.51 -48.76
C ASN A 560 9.20 -26.26 -48.64
N ASN A 561 10.27 -25.53 -48.36
CA ASN A 561 11.62 -26.10 -48.38
C ASN A 561 12.55 -25.41 -47.38
N VAL A 562 13.68 -26.07 -47.08
CA VAL A 562 14.75 -25.54 -46.24
C VAL A 562 15.99 -25.30 -47.09
N VAL A 563 16.58 -24.12 -46.99
CA VAL A 563 17.83 -23.77 -47.66
C VAL A 563 18.85 -23.32 -46.61
N VAL A 564 20.08 -23.83 -46.70
CA VAL A 564 21.19 -23.35 -45.89
C VAL A 564 21.90 -22.22 -46.63
N CYS A 565 22.32 -21.18 -45.91
CA CYS A 565 23.16 -20.12 -46.46
C CYS A 565 24.47 -20.70 -47.05
N ALA A 566 24.92 -20.07 -48.13
CA ALA A 566 26.11 -20.49 -48.89
C ALA A 566 27.36 -19.72 -48.45
#